data_AF-A0A8X7QMQ0-F1
#
_entry.id   AF-A0A8X7QMQ0-F1
#
_cell.length_a   1.000
_cell.length_b   1.000
_cell.length_c   1.000
_cell.angle_alpha   90.00
_cell.angle_beta   90.00
_cell.angle_gamma   90.00
#
_symmetry.space_group_name_H-M   'P 1'
#
loop_
_entity.id
_entity.type
_entity.pdbx_description
1 polymer ?
#
loop_
_entity_poly.entity_id
_entity_poly.type
_entity_poly.pdbx_seq_one_letter_code
_entity_poly.pdbx_strand_id
1 'polypeptide(L)'
;MALSAIGPSLTKYSLPLPARSFLLSNDHLDSYVLSESSFFVYPYKVIIKTCGTTKLLLSIPPLLELAAFSSQKLLEEVSVLDGHFTKLGLNSVAYLMGNDDETKKWHVYAASSPQSSGDNNNVYTLEMCMTGLDREKASVFYKNGAGTMTDNSGIRKILPKSQICDFEFEPCGYSMNSIEGDAISTIHVTPEDGFSYASFEAVGYDLNTMDLSQLVTRVLSCFEPKQLSVAVHSSVGVNAYKPEISVDLEDYGCRERTFESLGEESGMVMYQTFEKLGKYCGSPRSTLKCEWSSNNSSCSSEDEKDEGI
;
A
#
# COMPACT_ATOMS: atom_id res chain seq x y z
N MET A 1 -0.24 -8.79 4.34
CA MET A 1 1.18 -8.87 3.90
C MET A 1 1.17 -9.02 2.39
N ALA A 2 2.02 -8.29 1.69
CA ALA A 2 2.19 -8.40 0.24
C ALA A 2 3.60 -8.90 -0.08
N LEU A 3 3.69 -9.74 -1.11
CA LEU A 3 4.93 -10.24 -1.68
C LEU A 3 4.92 -9.90 -3.17
N SER A 4 5.89 -9.11 -3.62
CA SER A 4 6.15 -8.93 -5.05
C SER A 4 7.51 -9.53 -5.39
N ALA A 5 7.55 -10.32 -6.46
CA ALA A 5 8.77 -10.95 -6.95
C ALA A 5 8.86 -10.74 -8.47
N ILE A 6 10.07 -10.46 -8.96
CA ILE A 6 10.40 -10.38 -10.38
C ILE A 6 11.43 -11.48 -10.67
N GLY A 7 11.23 -12.23 -11.75
CA GLY A 7 12.03 -13.42 -12.05
C GLY A 7 11.86 -13.96 -13.48
N PRO A 8 12.47 -15.11 -13.81
CA PRO A 8 12.35 -15.74 -15.13
C PRO A 8 10.90 -16.11 -15.46
N SER A 9 10.62 -16.34 -16.75
CA SER A 9 9.25 -16.39 -17.27
C SER A 9 8.38 -17.42 -16.55
N LEU A 10 7.21 -17.02 -16.03
CA LEU A 10 6.24 -17.96 -15.49
C LEU A 10 5.29 -18.41 -16.59
N THR A 11 5.30 -19.70 -16.94
CA THR A 11 4.31 -20.26 -17.85
C THR A 11 2.94 -20.35 -17.15
N LYS A 12 1.94 -19.68 -17.73
CA LYS A 12 0.55 -19.59 -17.22
C LYS A 12 -0.09 -20.94 -16.85
N TYR A 13 0.37 -22.05 -17.43
CA TYR A 13 -0.25 -23.38 -17.31
C TYR A 13 0.27 -24.25 -16.15
N SER A 14 1.21 -23.76 -15.34
CA SER A 14 1.90 -24.59 -14.34
C SER A 14 1.57 -24.26 -12.88
N LEU A 15 0.75 -23.23 -12.61
CA LEU A 15 0.41 -22.82 -11.26
C LEU A 15 -0.79 -23.63 -10.72
N PRO A 16 -0.67 -24.36 -9.60
CA PRO A 16 -1.80 -24.99 -8.95
C PRO A 16 -2.71 -23.91 -8.34
N LEU A 17 -3.85 -23.65 -8.97
CA LEU A 17 -4.81 -22.65 -8.49
C LEU A 17 -5.78 -23.26 -7.47
N PRO A 18 -6.20 -22.50 -6.45
CA PRO A 18 -7.26 -22.93 -5.53
C PRO A 18 -8.57 -23.20 -6.27
N ALA A 19 -9.33 -24.20 -5.81
CA ALA A 19 -10.58 -24.68 -6.41
C ALA A 19 -11.71 -23.62 -6.50
N ARG A 20 -11.55 -22.46 -5.85
CA ARG A 20 -12.44 -21.29 -5.95
C ARG A 20 -11.61 -20.04 -6.15
N SER A 21 -11.28 -19.76 -7.41
CA SER A 21 -10.62 -18.53 -7.82
C SER A 21 -11.42 -17.91 -8.97
N PHE A 22 -11.58 -16.59 -8.94
CA PHE A 22 -12.17 -15.85 -10.05
C PHE A 22 -11.03 -15.25 -10.87
N LEU A 23 -11.02 -15.56 -12.16
CA LEU A 23 -9.98 -15.16 -13.10
C LEU A 23 -10.44 -13.95 -13.92
N LEU A 24 -9.60 -12.93 -13.95
CA LEU A 24 -9.63 -11.85 -14.92
C LEU A 24 -8.27 -11.85 -15.66
N SER A 25 -8.29 -11.86 -16.98
CA SER A 25 -7.07 -12.03 -17.79
C SER A 25 -7.05 -11.05 -18.96
N ASN A 26 -5.86 -10.63 -19.35
CA ASN A 26 -5.60 -9.90 -20.59
C ASN A 26 -4.23 -10.30 -21.17
N ASP A 27 -3.77 -9.57 -22.18
CA ASP A 27 -2.50 -9.83 -22.86
C ASP A 27 -1.27 -9.62 -21.98
N HIS A 28 -1.41 -8.89 -20.86
CA HIS A 28 -0.31 -8.52 -19.97
C HIS A 28 -0.20 -9.40 -18.72
N LEU A 29 -1.34 -9.81 -18.13
CA LEU A 29 -1.34 -10.57 -16.88
C LEU A 29 -2.60 -11.41 -16.68
N ASP A 30 -2.51 -12.35 -15.74
CA ASP A 30 -3.64 -13.03 -15.12
C ASP A 30 -3.83 -12.54 -13.68
N SER A 31 -5.07 -12.23 -13.32
CA SER A 31 -5.48 -11.76 -12.00
C SER A 31 -6.47 -12.74 -11.39
N TYR A 32 -6.17 -13.19 -10.16
CA TYR A 32 -6.98 -14.13 -9.41
C TYR A 32 -7.48 -13.48 -8.11
N VAL A 33 -8.79 -13.42 -7.95
CA VAL A 33 -9.43 -13.12 -6.66
C VAL A 33 -9.60 -14.44 -5.91
N LEU A 34 -9.03 -14.51 -4.72
CA LEU A 34 -9.04 -15.68 -3.83
C LEU A 34 -9.80 -15.37 -2.55
N SER A 35 -10.12 -16.42 -1.78
CA SER A 35 -11.03 -16.33 -0.63
C SER A 35 -10.61 -15.35 0.47
N GLU A 36 -9.37 -14.84 0.51
CA GLU A 36 -8.93 -13.71 1.35
C GLU A 36 -7.60 -13.13 0.80
N SER A 37 -7.42 -13.18 -0.52
CA SER A 37 -6.11 -12.92 -1.14
C SER A 37 -6.25 -12.50 -2.59
N SER A 38 -5.24 -11.80 -3.10
CA SER A 38 -5.11 -11.46 -4.50
C SER A 38 -3.81 -12.02 -5.05
N PHE A 39 -3.86 -12.59 -6.24
CA PHE A 39 -2.70 -13.13 -6.93
C PHE A 39 -2.66 -12.61 -8.36
N PHE A 40 -1.57 -11.95 -8.72
CA PHE A 40 -1.34 -11.39 -10.05
C PHE A 40 -0.10 -12.02 -10.67
N VAL A 41 -0.24 -12.51 -11.90
CA VAL A 41 0.80 -13.24 -12.63
C VAL A 41 1.06 -12.54 -13.95
N TYR A 42 2.18 -11.85 -14.02
CA TYR A 42 2.76 -11.33 -15.25
C TYR A 42 3.76 -12.34 -15.83
N PRO A 43 4.23 -12.15 -17.07
CA PRO A 43 5.28 -13.00 -17.64
C PRO A 43 6.52 -13.13 -16.75
N TYR A 44 6.97 -12.05 -16.11
CA TYR A 44 8.21 -12.02 -15.32
C TYR A 44 8.02 -11.47 -13.89
N LYS A 45 6.78 -11.29 -13.45
CA LYS A 45 6.45 -10.70 -12.15
C LYS A 45 5.27 -11.43 -11.51
N VAL A 46 5.35 -11.66 -10.21
CA VAL A 46 4.23 -12.13 -9.40
C VAL A 46 3.98 -11.15 -8.27
N ILE A 47 2.71 -10.93 -7.95
CA ILE A 47 2.28 -10.22 -6.75
C ILE A 47 1.29 -11.12 -6.01
N ILE A 48 1.57 -11.43 -4.75
CA ILE A 48 0.69 -12.18 -3.86
C ILE A 48 0.39 -11.33 -2.63
N LYS A 49 -0.88 -11.04 -2.39
CA LYS A 49 -1.35 -10.38 -1.17
C LYS A 49 -2.28 -11.29 -0.41
N THR A 50 -1.97 -11.55 0.86
CA THR A 50 -2.81 -12.40 1.72
C THR A 50 -3.18 -11.69 3.01
N CYS A 51 -4.37 -12.02 3.52
CA CYS A 51 -4.87 -11.59 4.82
C CYS A 51 -4.81 -12.73 5.86
N GLY A 52 -5.16 -12.39 7.10
CA GLY A 52 -5.31 -13.34 8.20
C GLY A 52 -4.00 -13.99 8.65
N THR A 53 -4.07 -15.30 8.94
CA THR A 53 -2.96 -16.11 9.49
C THR A 53 -2.20 -16.88 8.42
N THR A 54 -2.42 -16.55 7.14
CA THR A 54 -1.79 -17.21 5.99
C THR A 54 -0.27 -17.10 6.06
N LYS A 55 0.43 -18.23 5.95
CA LYS A 55 1.90 -18.30 5.99
C LYS A 55 2.49 -17.97 4.61
N LEU A 56 2.36 -16.72 4.17
CA LEU A 56 2.73 -16.27 2.82
C LEU A 56 4.18 -16.64 2.43
N LEU A 57 5.14 -16.52 3.35
CA LEU A 57 6.55 -16.81 3.05
C LEU A 57 6.82 -18.28 2.69
N LEU A 58 5.92 -19.21 3.03
CA LEU A 58 6.02 -20.61 2.60
C LEU A 58 5.71 -20.80 1.11
N SER A 59 5.17 -19.78 0.43
CA SER A 59 4.97 -19.81 -1.03
C SER A 59 6.25 -19.54 -1.82
N ILE A 60 7.30 -18.99 -1.19
CA ILE A 60 8.54 -18.61 -1.89
C ILE A 60 9.23 -19.82 -2.53
N PRO A 61 9.51 -20.95 -1.83
CA PRO A 61 10.20 -22.07 -2.47
C PRO A 61 9.43 -22.67 -3.66
N PRO A 62 8.11 -22.94 -3.59
CA PRO A 62 7.33 -23.37 -4.76
C PRO A 62 7.35 -22.38 -5.93
N LEU A 63 7.31 -21.07 -5.66
CA LEU A 63 7.39 -20.06 -6.73
C LEU A 63 8.75 -20.07 -7.42
N LEU A 64 9.84 -20.18 -6.65
CA LEU A 64 11.19 -20.28 -7.20
C LEU A 64 11.37 -21.57 -8.02
N GLU A 65 10.81 -22.68 -7.57
CA GLU A 65 10.82 -23.94 -8.30
C GLU A 65 10.08 -23.80 -9.65
N LEU A 66 8.88 -23.23 -9.66
CA LEU A 66 8.11 -22.98 -10.89
C LEU A 66 8.83 -22.03 -11.85
N ALA A 67 9.48 -20.99 -11.33
CA ALA A 67 10.29 -20.06 -12.12
C ALA A 67 11.56 -20.73 -12.67
N ALA A 68 12.16 -21.66 -11.92
CA ALA A 68 13.32 -22.43 -12.36
C ALA A 68 12.95 -23.47 -13.44
N PHE A 69 11.73 -24.02 -13.42
CA PHE A 69 11.28 -24.98 -14.43
C PHE A 69 11.22 -24.41 -15.85
N SER A 70 11.02 -23.09 -16.03
CA SER A 70 11.01 -22.43 -17.34
C SER A 70 12.40 -22.00 -17.83
N SER A 71 13.41 -22.00 -16.95
CA SER A 71 14.82 -21.74 -17.27
C SER A 71 15.64 -23.01 -17.01
N GLN A 72 15.99 -23.79 -18.03
CA GLN A 72 16.89 -24.94 -17.87
C GLN A 72 18.30 -24.51 -17.41
N LYS A 73 18.43 -24.34 -16.08
CA LYS A 73 19.60 -24.47 -15.18
C LYS A 73 19.36 -23.58 -13.95
N LEU A 74 18.66 -24.09 -12.94
CA LEU A 74 18.94 -23.75 -11.55
C LEU A 74 18.34 -24.81 -10.61
N LEU A 75 19.15 -25.80 -10.27
CA LEU A 75 18.88 -26.66 -9.11
C LEU A 75 20.15 -26.74 -8.29
N GLU A 76 20.17 -26.01 -7.18
CA GLU A 76 20.72 -26.51 -5.91
C GLU A 76 20.09 -25.75 -4.73
N GLU A 77 19.14 -26.45 -4.12
CA GLU A 77 18.75 -26.51 -2.69
C GLU A 77 18.25 -25.28 -1.90
N VAL A 78 17.06 -25.49 -1.35
CA VAL A 78 16.30 -24.67 -0.41
C VAL A 78 16.80 -24.87 1.01
N SER A 79 17.11 -23.77 1.71
CA SER A 79 17.15 -23.75 3.19
C SER A 79 16.74 -22.38 3.72
N VAL A 80 15.65 -22.43 4.49
CA VAL A 80 14.74 -21.39 4.99
C VAL A 80 15.39 -20.03 5.36
N LEU A 81 15.02 -19.03 4.55
CA LEU A 81 14.73 -17.60 4.78
C LEU A 81 15.72 -16.63 5.44
N ASP A 82 16.89 -17.03 5.91
CA ASP A 82 18.01 -16.07 6.14
C ASP A 82 19.25 -16.40 5.29
N GLY A 83 19.31 -17.62 4.74
CA GLY A 83 20.36 -18.05 3.81
C GLY A 83 19.97 -17.97 2.33
N HIS A 84 18.71 -17.73 1.99
CA HIS A 84 18.23 -17.92 0.61
C HIS A 84 18.71 -16.83 -0.36
N PHE A 85 18.53 -15.56 -0.02
CA PHE A 85 18.86 -14.46 -0.93
C PHE A 85 20.37 -14.17 -0.96
N THR A 86 21.06 -14.35 0.17
CA THR A 86 22.53 -14.26 0.26
C THR A 86 23.22 -15.34 -0.57
N LYS A 87 22.72 -16.58 -0.57
CA LYS A 87 23.25 -17.67 -1.42
C LYS A 87 22.96 -17.47 -2.91
N LEU A 88 21.92 -16.72 -3.24
CA LEU A 88 21.60 -16.30 -4.61
C LEU A 88 22.42 -15.08 -5.07
N GLY A 89 23.31 -14.55 -4.22
CA GLY A 89 24.13 -13.38 -4.53
C GLY A 89 23.35 -12.05 -4.57
N LEU A 90 22.16 -12.00 -3.96
CA LEU A 90 21.34 -10.79 -3.91
C LEU A 90 21.75 -9.88 -2.75
N ASN A 91 21.63 -8.58 -2.98
CA ASN A 91 21.73 -7.57 -1.93
C ASN A 91 20.35 -7.39 -1.29
N SER A 92 20.27 -7.42 0.04
CA SER A 92 19.01 -7.26 0.77
C SER A 92 19.06 -6.18 1.84
N VAL A 93 17.93 -5.52 2.05
CA VAL A 93 17.71 -4.51 3.09
C VAL A 93 16.37 -4.76 3.78
N ALA A 94 16.29 -4.39 5.06
CA ALA A 94 15.07 -4.47 5.83
C ALA A 94 14.87 -3.19 6.64
N TYR A 95 13.64 -2.67 6.64
CA TYR A 95 13.27 -1.45 7.33
C TYR A 95 11.99 -1.64 8.14
N LEU A 96 11.94 -0.93 9.25
CA LEU A 96 10.75 -0.76 10.08
C LEU A 96 10.37 0.71 10.04
N MET A 97 9.37 1.06 9.23
CA MET A 97 8.91 2.44 9.06
C MET A 97 7.71 2.72 9.98
N GLY A 98 7.61 3.93 10.50
CA GLY A 98 6.67 4.28 11.57
C GLY A 98 7.38 4.61 12.87
N ASN A 99 6.81 5.53 13.64
CA ASN A 99 7.34 6.00 14.92
C ASN A 99 7.33 4.89 15.97
N ASP A 100 8.28 4.94 16.91
CA ASP A 100 8.42 3.94 17.96
C ASP A 100 7.25 3.91 18.94
N ASP A 101 6.55 5.03 19.10
CA ASP A 101 5.41 5.18 20.00
C ASP A 101 4.09 4.72 19.37
N GLU A 102 4.05 4.41 18.06
CA GLU A 102 2.86 3.92 17.38
C GLU A 102 2.82 2.40 17.29
N THR A 103 1.62 1.84 17.43
CA THR A 103 1.39 0.38 17.35
C THR A 103 1.38 -0.14 15.90
N LYS A 104 1.25 0.76 14.92
CA LYS A 104 1.13 0.42 13.49
C LYS A 104 2.41 0.80 12.76
N LYS A 105 3.23 -0.20 12.45
CA LYS A 105 4.48 -0.03 11.70
C LYS A 105 4.44 -0.74 10.36
N TRP A 106 5.15 -0.19 9.39
CA TRP A 106 5.31 -0.77 8.06
C TRP A 106 6.63 -1.51 7.97
N HIS A 107 6.56 -2.84 7.82
CA HIS A 107 7.73 -3.70 7.72
C HIS A 107 8.06 -3.93 6.25
N VAL A 108 9.28 -3.57 5.85
CA VAL A 108 9.74 -3.72 4.46
C VAL A 108 10.96 -4.62 4.45
N TYR A 109 10.94 -5.61 3.56
CA TYR A 109 12.11 -6.39 3.19
C TYR A 109 12.25 -6.33 1.67
N ALA A 110 13.42 -5.94 1.18
CA ALA A 110 13.73 -5.90 -0.24
C ALA A 110 15.02 -6.65 -0.50
N ALA A 111 15.05 -7.43 -1.58
CA ALA A 111 16.24 -8.11 -2.06
C ALA A 111 16.31 -8.00 -3.59
N SER A 112 17.48 -7.67 -4.12
CA SER A 112 17.70 -7.43 -5.55
C SER A 112 19.07 -7.91 -6.00
N SER A 113 19.18 -8.30 -7.27
CA SER A 113 20.47 -8.70 -7.87
C SER A 113 21.27 -7.46 -8.25
N PRO A 114 22.60 -7.44 -8.05
CA PRO A 114 23.44 -6.40 -8.61
C PRO A 114 23.43 -6.49 -10.16
N GLN A 115 22.68 -5.57 -10.78
CA GLN A 115 22.47 -5.35 -12.21
C GLN A 115 21.82 -6.46 -13.08
N SER A 116 20.73 -6.04 -13.74
CA SER A 116 20.72 -5.89 -15.20
C SER A 116 19.93 -4.64 -15.54
N SER A 117 20.63 -3.58 -15.93
CA SER A 117 20.05 -2.38 -16.53
C SER A 117 19.12 -2.77 -17.68
N GLY A 118 17.83 -2.48 -17.55
CA GLY A 118 16.85 -3.00 -18.50
C GLY A 118 15.64 -2.13 -18.75
N ASP A 119 15.07 -1.47 -17.74
CA ASP A 119 13.85 -0.70 -17.95
C ASP A 119 13.89 0.63 -17.20
N ASN A 120 13.81 1.73 -17.96
CA ASN A 120 13.68 3.09 -17.43
C ASN A 120 12.24 3.37 -16.94
N ASN A 121 11.34 2.40 -17.03
CA ASN A 121 9.96 2.56 -16.62
C ASN A 121 9.85 2.45 -15.10
N ASN A 122 9.62 3.58 -14.46
CA ASN A 122 9.36 3.63 -13.04
C ASN A 122 7.99 3.03 -12.75
N VAL A 123 7.96 1.92 -12.02
CA VAL A 123 6.73 1.30 -11.54
C VAL A 123 6.47 1.82 -10.14
N TYR A 124 5.31 2.44 -9.97
CA TYR A 124 4.82 2.83 -8.66
C TYR A 124 3.91 1.76 -8.08
N THR A 125 4.06 1.51 -6.78
CA THR A 125 3.14 0.72 -5.97
C THR A 125 2.60 1.60 -4.86
N LEU A 126 1.30 1.88 -4.91
CA LEU A 126 0.56 2.57 -3.85
C LEU A 126 -0.13 1.52 -2.99
N GLU A 127 0.07 1.56 -1.68
CA GLU A 127 -0.65 0.76 -0.71
C GLU A 127 -1.30 1.67 0.34
N MET A 128 -2.56 1.39 0.64
CA MET A 128 -3.33 2.09 1.66
C MET A 128 -3.88 1.08 2.65
N CYS A 129 -3.72 1.36 3.94
CA CYS A 129 -4.36 0.62 5.02
C CYS A 129 -5.28 1.56 5.79
N MET A 130 -6.57 1.23 5.87
CA MET A 130 -7.61 2.10 6.41
C MET A 130 -8.32 1.39 7.55
N THR A 131 -8.48 2.07 8.69
CA THR A 131 -9.08 1.49 9.90
C THR A 131 -10.12 2.43 10.49
N GLY A 132 -11.12 1.84 11.16
CA GLY A 132 -12.23 2.61 11.72
C GLY A 132 -13.02 3.28 10.60
N LEU A 133 -13.46 2.48 9.63
CA LEU A 133 -14.25 2.92 8.47
C LEU A 133 -15.54 3.61 8.93
N ASP A 134 -16.05 4.54 8.13
CA ASP A 134 -17.36 5.13 8.40
C ASP A 134 -18.45 4.06 8.37
N ARG A 135 -19.40 4.15 9.31
CA ARG A 135 -20.40 3.08 9.52
C ARG A 135 -21.35 2.95 8.33
N GLU A 136 -21.74 4.06 7.70
CA GLU A 136 -22.63 4.02 6.53
C GLU A 136 -21.87 3.47 5.32
N LYS A 137 -20.63 3.90 5.11
CA LYS A 137 -19.75 3.37 4.06
C LYS A 137 -19.48 1.87 4.22
N ALA A 138 -19.14 1.44 5.44
CA ALA A 138 -18.89 0.02 5.75
C ALA A 138 -20.14 -0.84 5.59
N SER A 139 -21.33 -0.29 5.86
CA SER A 139 -22.60 -1.02 5.78
C SER A 139 -22.90 -1.58 4.37
N VAL A 140 -22.33 -0.96 3.33
CA VAL A 140 -22.48 -1.40 1.93
C VAL A 140 -21.93 -2.81 1.72
N PHE A 141 -20.89 -3.20 2.46
CA PHE A 141 -20.19 -4.48 2.32
C PHE A 141 -20.78 -5.61 3.19
N TYR A 142 -21.98 -5.37 3.73
CA TYR A 142 -22.84 -6.43 4.26
C TYR A 142 -23.80 -6.88 3.17
N LYS A 143 -23.65 -8.15 2.78
CA LYS A 143 -24.49 -8.97 1.89
C LYS A 143 -25.48 -8.23 0.98
N ASN A 144 -25.03 -7.84 -0.20
CA ASN A 144 -25.80 -7.12 -1.23
C ASN A 144 -25.45 -7.52 -2.68
N GLY A 145 -24.61 -8.52 -2.89
CA GLY A 145 -24.05 -8.92 -4.18
C GLY A 145 -22.80 -8.10 -4.53
N ALA A 146 -21.73 -8.77 -4.98
CA ALA A 146 -20.43 -8.16 -5.24
C ALA A 146 -20.50 -6.92 -6.17
N GLY A 147 -21.14 -7.03 -7.34
CA GLY A 147 -21.30 -5.91 -8.27
C GLY A 147 -22.07 -4.72 -7.67
N THR A 148 -23.10 -4.98 -6.87
CA THR A 148 -23.84 -3.93 -6.15
C THR A 148 -22.95 -3.22 -5.13
N MET A 149 -22.10 -3.97 -4.41
CA MET A 149 -21.13 -3.38 -3.49
C MET A 149 -20.14 -2.48 -4.22
N THR A 150 -19.64 -2.92 -5.38
CA THR A 150 -18.72 -2.17 -6.25
C THR A 150 -19.31 -0.83 -6.69
N ASP A 151 -20.57 -0.82 -7.11
CA ASP A 151 -21.25 0.38 -7.60
C ASP A 151 -21.67 1.31 -6.46
N ASN A 152 -22.31 0.78 -5.41
CA ASN A 152 -22.87 1.59 -4.32
C ASN A 152 -21.79 2.20 -3.41
N SER A 153 -20.67 1.51 -3.21
CA SER A 153 -19.53 2.05 -2.45
C SER A 153 -18.80 3.15 -3.20
N GLY A 154 -18.94 3.21 -4.53
CA GLY A 154 -18.17 4.09 -5.39
C GLY A 154 -16.84 3.51 -5.87
N ILE A 155 -16.50 2.25 -5.54
CA ILE A 155 -15.25 1.59 -5.98
C ILE A 155 -15.08 1.66 -7.50
N ARG A 156 -16.16 1.47 -8.28
CA ARG A 156 -16.14 1.60 -9.74
C ARG A 156 -15.56 2.94 -10.24
N LYS A 157 -15.67 4.01 -9.44
CA LYS A 157 -15.22 5.37 -9.80
C LYS A 157 -13.75 5.63 -9.47
N ILE A 158 -13.07 4.77 -8.71
CA ILE A 158 -11.66 4.96 -8.33
C ILE A 158 -10.77 4.92 -9.59
N LEU A 159 -10.97 3.89 -10.40
CA LEU A 159 -10.26 3.62 -11.65
C LEU A 159 -11.30 3.29 -12.74
N PRO A 160 -11.94 4.29 -13.38
CA PRO A 160 -13.13 4.06 -14.22
C PRO A 160 -12.90 3.22 -15.48
N LYS A 161 -11.65 3.09 -15.94
CA LYS A 161 -11.28 2.39 -17.16
C LYS A 161 -10.88 0.93 -16.93
N SER A 162 -10.59 0.54 -15.68
CA SER A 162 -10.17 -0.82 -15.36
C SER A 162 -11.33 -1.81 -15.49
N GLN A 163 -11.01 -3.07 -15.77
CA GLN A 163 -11.96 -4.17 -15.64
C GLN A 163 -11.92 -4.68 -14.21
N ILE A 164 -13.08 -4.90 -13.59
CA ILE A 164 -13.19 -5.34 -12.20
C ILE A 164 -13.66 -6.78 -12.15
N CYS A 165 -13.00 -7.57 -11.31
CA CYS A 165 -13.47 -8.87 -10.85
C CYS A 165 -13.64 -8.76 -9.34
N ASP A 166 -14.88 -8.81 -8.88
CA ASP A 166 -15.24 -8.65 -7.48
C ASP A 166 -15.81 -9.96 -6.89
N PHE A 167 -15.74 -10.03 -5.57
CA PHE A 167 -16.21 -11.17 -4.80
C PHE A 167 -16.76 -10.72 -3.46
N GLU A 168 -17.91 -11.27 -3.11
CA GLU A 168 -18.59 -11.07 -1.84
C GLU A 168 -18.37 -12.28 -0.94
N PHE A 169 -18.02 -12.02 0.32
CA PHE A 169 -17.82 -13.05 1.33
C PHE A 169 -19.08 -13.30 2.17
N GLU A 170 -19.16 -14.50 2.73
CA GLU A 170 -20.19 -14.89 3.70
C GLU A 170 -19.55 -15.01 5.09
N PRO A 171 -20.10 -14.39 6.15
CA PRO A 171 -21.37 -13.66 6.20
C PRO A 171 -21.34 -12.21 5.70
N CYS A 172 -20.15 -11.62 5.61
CA CYS A 172 -19.91 -10.27 5.10
C CYS A 172 -18.47 -10.13 4.63
N GLY A 173 -18.17 -9.02 3.97
CA GLY A 173 -16.85 -8.73 3.45
C GLY A 173 -16.82 -8.72 1.93
N TYR A 174 -15.78 -8.11 1.40
CA TYR A 174 -15.64 -7.89 -0.03
C TYR A 174 -14.17 -7.91 -0.45
N SER A 175 -13.89 -8.46 -1.62
CA SER A 175 -12.61 -8.32 -2.29
C SER A 175 -12.79 -8.10 -3.77
N MET A 176 -11.86 -7.39 -4.39
CA MET A 176 -11.83 -7.26 -5.84
C MET A 176 -10.40 -7.11 -6.32
N ASN A 177 -10.20 -7.53 -7.56
CA ASN A 177 -9.06 -7.12 -8.36
C ASN A 177 -9.56 -6.28 -9.53
N SER A 178 -8.71 -5.37 -10.01
CA SER A 178 -8.91 -4.73 -11.30
C SER A 178 -7.65 -4.77 -12.16
N ILE A 179 -7.84 -4.82 -13.48
CA ILE A 179 -6.75 -4.76 -14.46
C ILE A 179 -7.06 -3.69 -15.52
N GLU A 180 -6.05 -2.90 -15.91
CA GLU A 180 -6.09 -1.89 -16.97
C GLU A 180 -4.75 -1.89 -17.73
N GLY A 181 -4.67 -2.60 -18.85
CA GLY A 181 -3.37 -2.89 -19.48
C GLY A 181 -2.51 -3.76 -18.56
N ASP A 182 -1.31 -3.32 -18.24
CA ASP A 182 -0.40 -3.93 -17.26
C ASP A 182 -0.58 -3.37 -15.83
N ALA A 183 -1.41 -2.34 -15.64
CA ALA A 183 -1.72 -1.80 -14.33
C ALA A 183 -2.78 -2.65 -13.62
N ILE A 184 -2.65 -2.76 -12.29
CA ILE A 184 -3.56 -3.52 -11.44
C ILE A 184 -4.02 -2.70 -10.25
N SER A 185 -5.15 -3.10 -9.66
CA SER A 185 -5.47 -2.73 -8.29
C SER A 185 -6.14 -3.89 -7.54
N THR A 186 -6.09 -3.86 -6.22
CA THR A 186 -6.90 -4.76 -5.37
C THR A 186 -7.46 -4.02 -4.16
N ILE A 187 -8.64 -4.45 -3.73
CA ILE A 187 -9.28 -4.01 -2.49
C ILE A 187 -9.68 -5.24 -1.67
N HIS A 188 -9.49 -5.16 -0.36
CA HIS A 188 -10.03 -6.12 0.61
C HIS A 188 -10.71 -5.34 1.73
N VAL A 189 -11.94 -5.71 2.08
CA VAL A 189 -12.77 -5.02 3.08
C VAL A 189 -13.30 -6.00 4.13
N THR A 190 -13.08 -5.65 5.38
CA THR A 190 -13.66 -6.23 6.59
C THR A 190 -14.58 -5.16 7.21
N PRO A 191 -15.90 -5.21 6.97
CA PRO A 191 -16.80 -4.13 7.36
C PRO A 191 -17.18 -4.09 8.84
N GLU A 192 -16.83 -5.11 9.61
CA GLU A 192 -17.27 -5.30 10.99
C GLU A 192 -16.96 -4.12 11.92
N ASP A 193 -17.98 -3.66 12.63
CA ASP A 193 -17.84 -2.54 13.58
C ASP A 193 -16.88 -2.89 14.72
N GLY A 194 -16.10 -1.90 15.15
CA GLY A 194 -15.05 -2.05 16.18
C GLY A 194 -13.70 -2.58 15.66
N PHE A 195 -13.67 -3.29 14.54
CA PHE A 195 -12.44 -3.79 13.91
C PHE A 195 -12.43 -3.63 12.39
N SER A 196 -13.18 -2.64 11.89
CA SER A 196 -13.34 -2.40 10.46
C SER A 196 -12.02 -2.02 9.80
N TYR A 197 -11.76 -2.65 8.66
CA TYR A 197 -10.52 -2.52 7.91
C TYR A 197 -10.81 -2.52 6.41
N ALA A 198 -10.11 -1.67 5.67
CA ALA A 198 -10.04 -1.75 4.22
C ALA A 198 -8.59 -1.55 3.78
N SER A 199 -8.19 -2.28 2.75
CA SER A 199 -6.94 -2.02 2.03
C SER A 199 -7.23 -1.68 0.58
N PHE A 200 -6.41 -0.80 0.02
CA PHE A 200 -6.34 -0.53 -1.40
C PHE A 200 -4.89 -0.65 -1.84
N GLU A 201 -4.64 -1.31 -2.95
CA GLU A 201 -3.33 -1.36 -3.57
C GLU A 201 -3.47 -1.11 -5.07
N ALA A 202 -2.55 -0.34 -5.65
CA ALA A 202 -2.49 -0.08 -7.08
C ALA A 202 -1.04 -0.12 -7.55
N VAL A 203 -0.79 -0.80 -8.67
CA VAL A 203 0.56 -1.01 -9.22
C VAL A 203 0.55 -0.72 -10.72
N GLY A 204 1.55 0.01 -11.20
CA GLY A 204 1.76 0.25 -12.63
C GLY A 204 1.00 1.45 -13.21
N TYR A 205 0.27 2.21 -12.41
CA TYR A 205 -0.29 3.49 -12.86
C TYR A 205 0.79 4.57 -12.94
N ASP A 206 0.79 5.33 -14.03
CA ASP A 206 1.74 6.43 -14.26
C ASP A 206 1.34 7.68 -13.48
N LEU A 207 2.14 8.05 -12.47
CA LEU A 207 1.91 9.24 -11.65
C LEU A 207 2.14 10.57 -12.40
N ASN A 208 2.72 10.55 -13.62
CA ASN A 208 2.78 11.74 -14.47
C ASN A 208 1.41 12.08 -15.09
N THR A 209 0.55 11.08 -15.26
CA THR A 209 -0.79 11.25 -15.85
C THR A 209 -1.91 11.09 -14.83
N MET A 210 -1.63 10.45 -13.69
CA MET A 210 -2.57 10.26 -12.59
C MET A 210 -2.08 10.97 -11.35
N ASP A 211 -2.81 12.00 -10.94
CA ASP A 211 -2.56 12.68 -9.67
C ASP A 211 -2.80 11.73 -8.48
N LEU A 212 -1.74 11.54 -7.69
CA LEU A 212 -1.72 10.61 -6.56
C LEU A 212 -2.70 11.03 -5.45
N SER A 213 -2.73 12.31 -5.08
CA SER A 213 -3.65 12.83 -4.06
C SER A 213 -5.11 12.67 -4.49
N GLN A 214 -5.44 12.88 -5.76
CA GLN A 214 -6.77 12.64 -6.30
C GLN A 214 -7.12 11.16 -6.31
N LEU A 215 -6.18 10.26 -6.65
CA LEU A 215 -6.41 8.82 -6.54
C LEU A 215 -6.72 8.42 -5.10
N VAL A 216 -5.89 8.83 -4.14
CA VAL A 216 -6.11 8.58 -2.70
C VAL A 216 -7.45 9.15 -2.26
N THR A 217 -7.81 10.37 -2.68
CA THR A 217 -9.10 10.99 -2.33
C THR A 217 -10.29 10.20 -2.87
N ARG A 218 -10.19 9.67 -4.11
CA ARG A 218 -11.24 8.78 -4.66
C ARG A 218 -11.39 7.51 -3.82
N VAL A 219 -10.29 6.89 -3.39
CA VAL A 219 -10.33 5.73 -2.49
C VAL A 219 -11.00 6.12 -1.16
N LEU A 220 -10.62 7.25 -0.56
CA LEU A 220 -11.16 7.69 0.72
C LEU A 220 -12.65 7.99 0.66
N SER A 221 -13.18 8.45 -0.48
CA SER A 221 -14.62 8.68 -0.65
C SER A 221 -15.48 7.40 -0.53
N CYS A 222 -14.85 6.23 -0.71
CA CYS A 222 -15.49 4.92 -0.60
C CYS A 222 -15.60 4.42 0.84
N PHE A 223 -14.68 4.83 1.73
CA PHE A 223 -14.49 4.20 3.04
C PHE A 223 -14.49 5.17 4.23
N GLU A 224 -14.08 6.42 4.01
CA GLU A 224 -14.02 7.49 5.01
C GLU A 224 -13.45 7.09 6.39
N PRO A 225 -12.26 6.47 6.45
CA PRO A 225 -11.71 5.94 7.69
C PRO A 225 -11.38 7.01 8.73
N LYS A 226 -11.32 6.62 10.01
CA LYS A 226 -10.78 7.47 11.08
C LYS A 226 -9.27 7.63 10.98
N GLN A 227 -8.57 6.57 10.60
CA GLN A 227 -7.11 6.55 10.46
C GLN A 227 -6.72 5.78 9.19
N LEU A 228 -5.70 6.27 8.50
CA LEU A 228 -5.11 5.57 7.37
C LEU A 228 -3.58 5.66 7.41
N SER A 229 -2.94 4.69 6.76
CA SER A 229 -1.57 4.81 6.30
C SER A 229 -1.48 4.66 4.79
N VAL A 230 -0.49 5.32 4.21
CA VAL A 230 -0.20 5.31 2.78
C VAL A 230 1.28 5.00 2.59
N ALA A 231 1.58 3.93 1.87
CA ALA A 231 2.93 3.61 1.41
C ALA A 231 3.00 3.77 -0.11
N VAL A 232 4.03 4.47 -0.60
CA VAL A 232 4.29 4.63 -2.03
C VAL A 232 5.71 4.16 -2.31
N HIS A 233 5.81 3.04 -3.00
CA HIS A 233 7.07 2.51 -3.52
C HIS A 233 7.27 2.96 -4.96
N SER A 234 8.51 3.30 -5.29
CA SER A 234 8.98 3.65 -6.62
C SER A 234 10.13 2.73 -6.98
N SER A 235 10.02 1.98 -8.07
CA SER A 235 11.05 1.00 -8.48
C SER A 235 12.37 1.65 -8.89
N VAL A 236 12.36 2.91 -9.32
CA VAL A 236 13.58 3.68 -9.64
C VAL A 236 14.08 4.37 -8.38
N GLY A 237 15.29 4.01 -7.96
CA GLY A 237 16.05 4.68 -6.91
C GLY A 237 16.67 5.95 -7.45
N VAL A 238 16.00 7.09 -7.29
CA VAL A 238 16.65 8.39 -7.50
C VAL A 238 17.23 8.81 -6.16
N ASN A 239 18.51 9.22 -6.13
CA ASN A 239 19.21 9.73 -4.94
C ASN A 239 18.65 11.07 -4.41
N ALA A 240 17.39 11.41 -4.68
CA ALA A 240 16.73 12.62 -4.26
C ALA A 240 15.27 12.34 -3.88
N TYR A 241 14.84 12.94 -2.76
CA TYR A 241 13.45 13.00 -2.33
C TYR A 241 12.56 13.49 -3.49
N LYS A 242 11.59 12.67 -3.90
CA LYS A 242 10.57 13.11 -4.86
C LYS A 242 9.34 13.60 -4.10
N PRO A 243 9.04 14.90 -4.11
CA PRO A 243 7.80 15.42 -3.51
C PRO A 243 6.55 14.82 -4.17
N GLU A 244 6.66 14.35 -5.42
CA GLU A 244 5.59 13.74 -6.23
C GLU A 244 4.98 12.47 -5.62
N ILE A 245 5.70 11.75 -4.76
CA ILE A 245 5.18 10.54 -4.09
C ILE A 245 4.62 10.82 -2.69
N SER A 246 4.64 12.08 -2.25
CA SER A 246 4.00 12.52 -1.01
C SER A 246 2.54 12.87 -1.29
N VAL A 247 1.67 12.39 -0.42
CA VAL A 247 0.23 12.70 -0.47
C VAL A 247 -0.09 13.82 0.51
N ASP A 248 -0.81 14.84 0.03
CA ASP A 248 -1.45 15.87 0.84
C ASP A 248 -2.98 15.70 0.77
N LEU A 249 -3.64 15.80 1.92
CA LEU A 249 -5.06 15.51 2.11
C LEU A 249 -5.72 16.61 2.95
N GLU A 250 -6.75 17.26 2.39
CA GLU A 250 -7.43 18.38 3.07
C GLU A 250 -8.16 17.94 4.35
N ASP A 251 -8.82 16.78 4.32
CA ASP A 251 -9.65 16.27 5.43
C ASP A 251 -8.87 15.43 6.45
N TYR A 252 -7.57 15.21 6.24
CA TYR A 252 -6.75 14.33 7.07
C TYR A 252 -5.44 14.99 7.47
N GLY A 253 -5.17 15.05 8.76
CA GLY A 253 -3.90 15.55 9.28
C GLY A 253 -2.82 14.47 9.17
N CYS A 254 -1.74 14.76 8.44
CA CYS A 254 -0.53 13.92 8.44
C CYS A 254 0.08 13.90 9.85
N ARG A 255 0.25 12.70 10.42
CA ARG A 255 0.87 12.49 11.74
C ARG A 255 2.34 12.17 11.61
N GLU A 256 2.66 11.31 10.64
CA GLU A 256 4.02 10.87 10.38
C GLU A 256 4.32 10.86 8.89
N ARG A 257 5.58 11.11 8.58
CA ARG A 257 6.18 10.90 7.26
C ARG A 257 7.57 10.30 7.43
N THR A 258 7.76 9.10 6.92
CA THR A 258 9.03 8.38 6.91
C THR A 258 9.43 8.10 5.46
N PHE A 259 10.73 8.15 5.19
CA PHE A 259 11.30 7.89 3.87
C PHE A 259 12.48 6.95 4.02
N GLU A 260 12.52 5.89 3.20
CA GLU A 260 13.64 4.94 3.16
C GLU A 260 14.06 4.62 1.73
N SER A 261 15.38 4.55 1.52
CA SER A 261 15.98 4.04 0.28
C SER A 261 16.18 2.53 0.43
N LEU A 262 15.67 1.75 -0.53
CA LEU A 262 15.82 0.30 -0.55
C LEU A 262 17.11 -0.15 -1.28
N GLY A 263 18.01 0.79 -1.57
CA GLY A 263 19.19 0.57 -2.40
C GLY A 263 18.94 0.93 -3.87
N GLU A 264 20.02 1.06 -4.65
CA GLU A 264 19.96 1.56 -6.04
C GLU A 264 19.02 0.74 -6.93
N GLU A 265 18.93 -0.57 -6.69
CA GLU A 265 18.19 -1.53 -7.52
C GLU A 265 16.76 -1.84 -7.02
N SER A 266 16.45 -1.55 -5.75
CA SER A 266 15.11 -1.82 -5.18
C SER A 266 14.26 -0.57 -4.99
N GLY A 267 14.83 0.60 -5.26
CA GLY A 267 14.11 1.87 -5.30
C GLY A 267 13.94 2.52 -3.94
N MET A 268 12.82 3.19 -3.71
CA MET A 268 12.54 3.92 -2.47
C MET A 268 11.09 3.78 -2.03
N VAL A 269 10.82 4.01 -0.74
CA VAL A 269 9.48 3.99 -0.15
C VAL A 269 9.23 5.25 0.66
N MET A 270 8.08 5.87 0.40
CA MET A 270 7.48 6.89 1.27
C MET A 270 6.39 6.24 2.10
N TYR A 271 6.40 6.42 3.42
CA TYR A 271 5.33 5.98 4.32
C TYR A 271 4.76 7.17 5.07
N GLN A 272 3.45 7.31 5.07
CA GLN A 272 2.75 8.40 5.75
C GLN A 272 1.57 7.85 6.55
N THR A 273 1.36 8.37 7.76
CA THR A 273 0.18 8.08 8.57
C THR A 273 -0.68 9.33 8.73
N PHE A 274 -1.98 9.12 8.79
CA PHE A 274 -2.97 10.20 8.75
C PHE A 274 -4.15 9.89 9.68
N GLU A 275 -4.73 10.95 10.24
CA GLU A 275 -5.97 10.88 11.00
C GLU A 275 -7.00 11.87 10.46
N LYS A 276 -8.27 11.45 10.44
CA LYS A 276 -9.37 12.31 9.99
C LYS A 276 -9.46 13.54 10.89
N LEU A 277 -9.44 14.72 10.28
CA LEU A 277 -9.64 15.97 11.01
C LEU A 277 -11.08 16.00 11.52
N GLY A 278 -11.28 16.33 12.79
CA GLY A 278 -12.62 16.54 13.33
C GLY A 278 -13.31 17.66 12.53
N LYS A 279 -14.61 17.51 12.27
CA LYS A 279 -15.41 18.60 11.69
C LYS A 279 -15.30 19.82 12.61
N TYR A 280 -14.54 20.82 12.20
CA TYR A 280 -14.49 22.11 12.88
C TYR A 280 -15.86 22.78 12.73
N CYS A 281 -16.76 22.57 13.69
CA CYS A 281 -17.84 23.51 13.95
C CYS A 281 -17.25 24.68 14.75
N GLY A 282 -16.59 25.64 14.07
CA GLY A 282 -16.12 26.86 14.71
C GLY A 282 -15.13 27.69 13.87
N SER A 283 -15.65 28.78 13.31
CA SER A 283 -15.07 30.04 12.80
C SER A 283 -13.60 30.13 12.30
N PRO A 284 -13.35 30.90 11.22
CA PRO A 284 -12.03 31.01 10.59
C PRO A 284 -10.97 31.53 11.58
N ARG A 285 -9.89 30.77 11.76
CA ARG A 285 -8.75 31.18 12.59
C ARG A 285 -7.98 32.32 11.92
N SER A 286 -7.77 33.39 12.69
CA SER A 286 -6.86 34.49 12.38
C SER A 286 -5.42 33.99 12.23
N THR A 287 -4.80 34.26 11.09
CA THR A 287 -3.36 34.10 10.86
C THR A 287 -2.58 35.16 11.65
N LEU A 288 -1.95 34.77 12.75
CA LEU A 288 -0.84 35.53 13.33
C LEU A 288 0.47 34.89 12.89
N LYS A 289 1.20 35.62 12.04
CA LYS A 289 2.61 35.35 11.71
C LYS A 289 3.45 35.59 12.96
N CYS A 290 4.11 34.56 13.47
CA CYS A 290 5.21 34.73 14.42
C CYS A 290 6.49 35.04 13.64
N GLU A 291 6.87 36.32 13.61
CA GLU A 291 8.23 36.73 13.27
C GLU A 291 9.12 36.52 14.49
N TRP A 292 10.21 35.77 14.31
CA TRP A 292 11.30 35.70 15.27
C TRP A 292 12.02 37.05 15.31
N SER A 293 12.08 37.67 16.50
CA SER A 293 13.11 38.66 16.80
C SER A 293 13.84 38.25 18.08
N SER A 294 15.09 37.85 17.89
CA SER A 294 16.10 37.73 18.94
C SER A 294 16.27 39.08 19.65
N ASN A 295 16.33 39.08 20.99
CA ASN A 295 17.32 39.89 21.71
C ASN A 295 17.45 39.49 23.18
N ASN A 296 18.70 39.27 23.57
CA ASN A 296 19.22 39.28 24.93
C ASN A 296 18.89 40.60 25.64
N SER A 297 18.53 40.53 26.92
CA SER A 297 19.29 41.20 28.00
C SER A 297 18.59 41.04 29.35
N SER A 298 19.37 40.62 30.34
CA SER A 298 19.14 40.70 31.79
C SER A 298 18.69 42.09 32.27
N CYS A 299 17.80 42.16 33.27
CA CYS A 299 18.08 42.78 34.57
C CYS A 299 16.90 42.64 35.55
N SER A 300 17.26 42.56 36.83
CA SER A 300 16.47 42.47 38.05
C SER A 300 15.74 43.75 38.46
N SER A 301 14.60 43.61 39.14
CA SER A 301 14.04 44.45 40.25
C SER A 301 12.66 43.85 40.60
N GLU A 302 12.38 43.32 41.79
CA GLU A 302 12.13 43.98 43.09
C GLU A 302 10.90 44.91 43.12
N ASP A 303 10.22 44.86 44.27
CA ASP A 303 9.08 45.64 44.79
C ASP A 303 7.67 45.15 44.46
N GLU A 304 6.99 44.45 45.38
CA GLU A 304 6.30 44.91 46.61
C GLU A 304 4.88 45.45 46.35
N LYS A 305 3.91 44.70 46.91
CA LYS A 305 2.66 45.09 47.59
C LYS A 305 1.81 46.23 47.02
N ASP A 306 0.53 45.92 46.79
CA ASP A 306 -0.51 46.66 47.51
C ASP A 306 -1.75 45.78 47.76
N GLU A 307 -2.30 45.86 48.98
CA GLU A 307 -3.50 45.18 49.47
C GLU A 307 -4.72 46.10 49.35
N GLY A 308 -5.90 45.51 49.10
CA GLY A 308 -7.21 46.00 49.56
C GLY A 308 -7.72 47.28 48.87
N ILE A 309 -8.96 47.41 48.42
CA ILE A 309 -10.25 46.90 48.88
C ILE A 309 -11.15 46.77 47.64
#